data_AF-A0A959MK01-F1
#
_entry.id   AF-A0A959MK01-F1
#
_cell.length_a   1.000
_cell.length_b   1.000
_cell.length_c   1.000
_cell.angle_alpha   90.00
_cell.angle_beta   90.00
_cell.angle_gamma   90.00
#
_symmetry.space_group_name_H-M   'P 1'
#
loop_
_entity.id
_entity.type
_entity.pdbx_description
1 polymer ?
#
loop_
_entity_poly.entity_id
_entity_poly.type
_entity_poly.pdbx_seq_one_letter_code
_entity_poly.pdbx_strand_id
1 'polypeptide(L)'
;MREHQQIIEALEQLKRDEIHAAEYYLSAAREAGERNESEQEETYMAIRKVHGELALMFDHRREALEREDGEGILGDTLHAFIDAIRSLVNMPVLFFEGETEMSAKNFVELENGLANRYRQLIERADSETADLLRRAIEGNEKSVEHLQVFVGA
;
A
#
# COMPACT_ATOMS: atom_id res chain seq x y z
N MET A 1 -8.30 -12.08 -21.24
CA MET A 1 -8.90 -12.99 -20.23
C MET A 1 -7.93 -13.43 -19.13
N ARG A 2 -6.67 -13.87 -19.39
CA ARG A 2 -5.75 -14.29 -18.30
C ARG A 2 -5.01 -13.15 -17.57
N GLU A 3 -4.86 -11.99 -18.19
CA GLU A 3 -4.06 -10.87 -17.64
C GLU A 3 -4.85 -9.99 -16.67
N HIS A 4 -6.14 -9.72 -16.93
CA HIS A 4 -6.98 -8.86 -16.09
C HIS A 4 -7.28 -9.47 -14.70
N GLN A 5 -7.57 -10.78 -14.62
CA GLN A 5 -7.82 -11.45 -13.33
C GLN A 5 -6.63 -11.32 -12.36
N GLN A 6 -5.40 -11.36 -12.87
CA GLN A 6 -4.18 -11.21 -12.07
C GLN A 6 -4.03 -9.78 -11.54
N ILE A 7 -4.41 -8.79 -12.36
CA ILE A 7 -4.40 -7.39 -11.98
C ILE A 7 -5.50 -7.10 -10.94
N ILE A 8 -6.68 -7.71 -11.08
CA ILE A 8 -7.79 -7.63 -10.12
C ILE A 8 -7.34 -8.15 -8.74
N GLU A 9 -6.72 -9.32 -8.68
CA GLU A 9 -6.21 -9.90 -7.43
C GLU A 9 -5.10 -9.05 -6.80
N ALA A 10 -4.20 -8.50 -7.62
CA ALA A 10 -3.18 -7.59 -7.17
C ALA A 10 -3.79 -6.31 -6.57
N LEU A 11 -4.75 -5.68 -7.26
CA LEU A 11 -5.44 -4.49 -6.79
C LEU A 11 -6.19 -4.71 -5.47
N GLU A 12 -6.82 -5.87 -5.29
CA GLU A 12 -7.46 -6.24 -4.03
C GLU A 12 -6.43 -6.39 -2.89
N GLN A 13 -5.26 -6.96 -3.18
CA GLN A 13 -4.20 -7.02 -2.18
C GLN A 13 -3.64 -5.63 -1.84
N LEU A 14 -3.39 -4.79 -2.85
CA LEU A 14 -2.89 -3.43 -2.62
C LEU A 14 -3.89 -2.60 -1.81
N LYS A 15 -5.19 -2.72 -2.09
CA LYS A 15 -6.25 -2.11 -1.29
C LYS A 15 -6.15 -2.52 0.19
N ARG A 16 -5.94 -3.81 0.48
CA ARG A 16 -5.75 -4.28 1.87
C ARG A 16 -4.51 -3.70 2.51
N ASP A 17 -3.40 -3.67 1.78
CA ASP A 17 -2.13 -3.10 2.27
C ASP A 17 -2.29 -1.60 2.60
N GLU A 18 -2.98 -0.84 1.75
CA GLU A 18 -3.30 0.57 1.97
C GLU A 18 -4.23 0.79 3.17
N ILE A 19 -5.24 -0.06 3.36
CA ILE A 19 -6.13 0.01 4.53
C ILE A 19 -5.33 -0.22 5.82
N HIS A 20 -4.46 -1.24 5.85
CA HIS A 20 -3.63 -1.50 7.01
C HIS A 20 -2.65 -0.36 7.29
N ALA A 21 -2.03 0.23 6.26
CA ALA A 21 -1.18 1.40 6.41
C ALA A 21 -1.96 2.57 7.03
N ALA A 22 -3.16 2.86 6.52
CA ALA A 22 -4.05 3.88 7.06
C ALA A 22 -4.44 3.62 8.53
N GLU A 23 -4.69 2.37 8.92
CA GLU A 23 -4.96 2.02 10.32
C GLU A 23 -3.73 2.24 11.21
N TYR A 24 -2.54 1.92 10.69
CA TYR A 24 -1.30 2.08 11.42
C TYR A 24 -0.95 3.55 11.68
N TYR A 25 -1.09 4.41 10.66
CA TYR A 25 -0.95 5.87 10.84
C TYR A 25 -2.00 6.45 11.77
N LEU A 26 -3.23 5.91 11.79
CA LEU A 26 -4.26 6.36 12.73
C LEU A 26 -3.87 6.03 14.17
N SER A 27 -3.27 4.87 14.41
CA SER A 27 -2.76 4.50 15.74
C SER A 27 -1.62 5.43 16.16
N ALA A 28 -0.66 5.70 15.27
CA ALA A 28 0.46 6.59 15.56
C ALA A 28 0.02 8.04 15.80
N ALA A 29 -0.95 8.53 15.03
CA ALA A 29 -1.55 9.85 15.25
C ALA A 29 -2.17 9.98 16.65
N ARG A 30 -2.90 8.94 17.10
CA ARG A 30 -3.50 8.93 18.45
C ARG A 30 -2.43 8.99 19.53
N GLU A 31 -1.36 8.21 19.41
CA GLU A 31 -0.26 8.24 20.37
C GLU A 31 0.46 9.59 20.39
N ALA A 32 0.73 10.19 19.23
CA ALA A 32 1.30 11.53 19.14
C ALA A 32 0.40 12.58 19.83
N GLY A 33 -0.92 12.48 19.64
CA GLY A 33 -1.90 13.31 20.33
C GLY A 33 -1.89 13.12 21.86
N GLU A 34 -1.79 11.89 22.35
CA GLU A 34 -1.64 11.59 23.78
C GLU A 34 -0.34 12.16 24.38
N ARG A 35 0.72 12.27 23.57
CA ARG A 35 2.01 12.88 23.94
C ARG A 35 2.05 14.40 23.74
N ASN A 36 1.00 15.01 23.19
CA ASN A 36 0.93 16.43 22.78
C ASN A 36 1.95 16.82 21.69
N GLU A 37 2.27 15.90 20.79
CA GLU A 37 3.16 16.08 19.64
C GLU A 37 2.33 16.49 18.41
N SER A 38 1.76 17.70 18.43
CA SER A 38 0.75 18.14 17.46
C SER A 38 1.22 18.06 15.99
N GLU A 39 2.48 18.43 15.71
CA GLU A 39 3.02 18.39 14.35
C GLU A 39 3.14 16.96 13.80
N GLN A 40 3.43 16.00 14.69
CA GLN A 40 3.55 14.60 14.34
C GLN A 40 2.16 13.95 14.18
N GLU A 41 1.20 14.28 15.04
CA GLU A 41 -0.20 13.89 14.89
C GLU A 41 -0.78 14.37 13.55
N GLU A 42 -0.61 15.65 13.22
CA GLU A 42 -1.07 16.24 11.96
C GLU A 42 -0.44 15.55 10.75
N THR A 43 0.86 15.28 10.80
CA THR A 43 1.58 14.59 9.73
C THR A 43 1.06 13.17 9.52
N TYR A 44 0.92 12.39 10.60
CA TYR A 44 0.37 11.04 10.53
C TYR A 44 -1.07 11.02 10.00
N MET A 45 -1.92 11.96 10.42
CA MET A 45 -3.28 12.08 9.91
C MET A 45 -3.35 12.46 8.43
N ALA A 46 -2.43 13.31 7.96
CA ALA A 46 -2.32 13.66 6.55
C ALA A 46 -1.93 12.44 5.70
N ILE A 47 -0.90 11.69 6.12
CA ILE A 47 -0.45 10.49 5.41
C ILE A 47 -1.53 9.40 5.43
N ARG A 48 -2.16 9.16 6.57
CA ARG A 48 -3.32 8.26 6.73
C ARG A 48 -4.40 8.51 5.67
N LYS A 49 -4.70 9.79 5.40
CA LYS A 49 -5.70 10.17 4.41
C LYS A 49 -5.30 9.75 3.00
N VAL A 50 -4.03 9.92 2.64
CA VAL A 50 -3.49 9.50 1.34
C VAL A 50 -3.69 8.00 1.13
N HIS A 51 -3.31 7.16 2.10
CA HIS A 51 -3.51 5.71 2.01
C HIS A 51 -5.00 5.33 1.86
N GLY A 52 -5.88 6.01 2.60
CA GLY A 52 -7.33 5.82 2.45
C GLY A 52 -7.85 6.15 1.05
N GLU A 53 -7.35 7.22 0.42
CA GLU A 53 -7.68 7.60 -0.95
C GLU A 53 -7.13 6.58 -1.97
N LEU A 54 -5.91 6.08 -1.77
CA LEU A 54 -5.30 5.05 -2.62
C LEU A 54 -6.08 3.71 -2.57
N ALA A 55 -6.52 3.28 -1.40
CA ALA A 55 -7.36 2.09 -1.25
C ALA A 55 -8.65 2.19 -2.10
N LEU A 56 -9.31 3.36 -2.09
CA LEU A 56 -10.50 3.61 -2.92
C LEU A 56 -10.18 3.60 -4.41
N MET A 57 -9.05 4.17 -4.81
CA MET A 57 -8.61 4.17 -6.21
C MET A 57 -8.32 2.77 -6.73
N PHE A 58 -7.69 1.91 -5.93
CA PHE A 58 -7.45 0.51 -6.29
C PHE A 58 -8.76 -0.28 -6.39
N ASP A 59 -9.71 -0.05 -5.48
CA ASP A 59 -11.03 -0.71 -5.55
C ASP A 59 -11.81 -0.30 -6.79
N HIS A 60 -11.83 0.99 -7.13
CA HIS A 60 -12.49 1.47 -8.35
C HIS A 60 -11.87 0.87 -9.62
N ARG A 61 -10.54 0.75 -9.68
CA ARG A 61 -9.88 0.11 -10.83
C ARG A 61 -10.19 -1.37 -10.90
N ARG A 62 -10.20 -2.07 -9.76
CA ARG A 62 -10.60 -3.48 -9.68
C ARG A 62 -12.00 -3.69 -10.23
N GLU A 63 -12.97 -2.89 -9.78
CA GLU A 63 -14.35 -2.96 -10.26
C GLU A 63 -14.48 -2.61 -11.76
N ALA A 64 -13.68 -1.67 -12.27
CA ALA A 64 -13.66 -1.34 -13.69
C ALA A 64 -13.21 -2.55 -14.52
N LEU A 65 -12.12 -3.21 -14.12
CA LEU A 65 -11.62 -4.42 -14.77
C LEU A 65 -12.63 -5.57 -14.72
N GLU A 66 -13.32 -5.76 -13.59
CA GLU A 66 -14.37 -6.80 -13.47
C GLU A 66 -15.56 -6.55 -14.40
N ARG A 67 -15.93 -5.28 -14.61
CA ARG A 67 -16.98 -4.90 -15.57
C ARG A 67 -16.53 -5.07 -17.01
N GLU A 68 -15.27 -4.74 -17.32
CA GLU A 68 -14.67 -4.91 -18.64
C GLU A 68 -14.55 -6.39 -19.04
N ASP A 69 -14.30 -7.27 -18.07
CA ASP A 69 -14.19 -8.72 -18.28
C ASP A 69 -15.54 -9.46 -18.34
N GLY A 70 -16.65 -8.81 -17.98
CA GLY A 70 -18.01 -9.35 -18.12
C GLY A 70 -18.25 -10.63 -17.31
N GLU A 71 -18.39 -10.52 -15.98
CA GLU A 71 -18.97 -11.52 -15.06
C GLU A 71 -18.77 -13.03 -15.42
N GLY A 72 -17.76 -13.72 -14.86
CA GLY A 72 -17.83 -15.20 -14.70
C GLY A 72 -16.56 -16.10 -14.75
N ILE A 73 -15.75 -16.10 -13.67
CA ILE A 73 -15.08 -17.21 -12.94
C ILE A 73 -14.42 -18.46 -13.67
N LEU A 74 -13.23 -18.82 -13.16
CA LEU A 74 -12.60 -20.16 -12.97
C LEU A 74 -11.79 -20.79 -14.13
N GLY A 75 -10.51 -21.06 -13.88
CA GLY A 75 -9.78 -22.13 -14.59
C GLY A 75 -8.27 -21.97 -14.69
N ASP A 76 -7.57 -22.50 -13.69
CA ASP A 76 -6.18 -22.99 -13.75
C ASP A 76 -5.06 -22.05 -14.19
N THR A 77 -4.50 -21.28 -13.25
CA THR A 77 -3.02 -21.17 -13.15
C THR A 77 -2.56 -20.86 -11.72
N LEU A 78 -3.01 -21.66 -10.75
CA LEU A 78 -2.65 -21.51 -9.33
C LEU A 78 -1.13 -21.67 -9.08
N HIS A 79 -0.39 -22.34 -9.96
CA HIS A 79 0.98 -22.78 -9.66
C HIS A 79 2.10 -21.80 -10.08
N ALA A 80 1.85 -20.85 -10.98
CA ALA A 80 2.87 -19.85 -11.38
C ALA A 80 2.83 -18.58 -10.51
N PHE A 81 1.68 -18.29 -9.89
CA PHE A 81 1.48 -17.11 -9.05
C PHE A 81 1.77 -17.38 -7.57
N ILE A 82 1.59 -18.62 -7.08
CA ILE A 82 1.98 -18.97 -5.72
C ILE A 82 3.47 -18.67 -5.46
N ASP A 83 4.36 -18.76 -6.45
CA ASP A 83 5.79 -18.48 -6.24
C ASP A 83 6.12 -16.97 -6.30
N ALA A 84 5.41 -16.19 -7.13
CA ALA A 84 5.53 -14.73 -7.13
C ALA A 84 4.90 -14.11 -5.87
N ILE A 85 3.71 -14.59 -5.49
CA ILE A 85 3.02 -14.22 -4.26
C ILE A 85 3.79 -14.71 -3.04
N ARG A 86 4.38 -15.91 -3.03
CA ARG A 86 5.29 -16.33 -1.94
C ARG A 86 6.54 -15.47 -1.87
N SER A 87 7.06 -14.95 -2.97
CA SER A 87 8.15 -13.96 -2.92
C SER A 87 7.68 -12.58 -2.43
N LEU A 88 6.43 -12.21 -2.73
CA LEU A 88 5.75 -10.99 -2.25
C LEU A 88 5.33 -11.09 -0.76
N VAL A 89 5.02 -12.29 -0.27
CA VAL A 89 4.65 -12.61 1.12
C VAL A 89 5.90 -12.83 1.98
N ASN A 90 7.03 -13.23 1.38
CA ASN A 90 8.30 -13.42 2.08
C ASN A 90 9.20 -12.19 2.11
N MET A 91 8.84 -11.08 1.45
CA MET A 91 9.37 -9.80 1.87
C MET A 91 8.59 -9.47 3.12
N PRO A 92 9.22 -9.39 4.32
CA PRO A 92 8.48 -9.03 5.50
C PRO A 92 7.74 -7.74 5.15
N VAL A 93 6.41 -7.79 5.12
CA VAL A 93 5.70 -6.76 5.86
C VAL A 93 6.45 -6.82 7.17
N LEU A 94 7.30 -5.84 7.43
CA LEU A 94 7.88 -5.68 8.75
C LEU A 94 6.66 -5.36 9.63
N PHE A 95 5.87 -6.41 9.89
CA PHE A 95 5.15 -6.60 11.10
C PHE A 95 6.28 -6.54 12.09
N PHE A 96 6.47 -5.35 12.64
CA PHE A 96 7.18 -5.14 13.88
C PHE A 96 6.36 -5.84 14.99
N GLU A 97 6.13 -7.15 14.85
CA GLU A 97 5.77 -8.04 15.94
C GLU A 97 7.01 -8.11 16.83
N GLY A 98 7.19 -7.08 17.66
CA GLY A 98 8.29 -7.03 18.62
C GLY A 98 8.89 -5.65 18.86
N GLU A 99 8.70 -4.66 17.98
CA GLU A 99 9.09 -3.28 18.28
C GLU A 99 7.86 -2.51 18.73
N THR A 100 7.72 -2.39 20.05
CA THR A 100 6.69 -1.64 20.75
C THR A 100 6.72 -0.12 20.50
N GLU A 101 7.51 0.37 19.55
CA GLU A 101 7.65 1.81 19.27
C GLU A 101 7.28 2.13 17.82
N MET A 102 6.14 2.82 17.64
CA MET A 102 5.72 3.42 16.37
C MET A 102 6.63 4.61 16.02
N SER A 103 7.86 4.30 15.60
CA SER A 103 8.85 5.31 15.22
C SER A 103 8.64 5.78 13.78
N ALA A 104 8.95 7.05 13.52
CA ALA A 104 8.94 7.59 12.15
C ALA A 104 9.83 6.78 11.19
N LYS A 105 10.89 6.15 11.72
CA LYS A 105 11.78 5.26 10.94
C LYS A 105 11.02 4.03 10.42
N ASN A 106 10.19 3.41 11.27
CA ASN A 106 9.40 2.24 10.89
C ASN A 106 8.36 2.60 9.81
N PHE A 107 7.79 3.80 9.89
CA PHE A 107 6.92 4.33 8.84
C PHE A 107 7.68 4.62 7.53
N VAL A 108 8.88 5.18 7.58
CA VAL A 108 9.72 5.35 6.37
C VAL A 108 10.01 4.01 5.70
N GLU A 109 10.28 2.97 6.47
CA GLU A 109 10.50 1.62 5.95
C GLU A 109 9.21 1.04 5.32
N LEU A 110 8.05 1.25 5.95
CA LEU A 110 6.73 0.89 5.40
C LEU A 110 6.47 1.56 4.04
N GLU A 111 6.60 2.88 3.96
CA GLU A 111 6.37 3.65 2.72
C GLU A 111 7.27 3.18 1.58
N ASN A 112 8.56 2.98 1.87
CA ASN A 112 9.51 2.47 0.88
C ASN A 112 9.17 1.03 0.45
N GLY A 113 8.68 0.21 1.37
CA GLY A 113 8.20 -1.13 1.09
C GLY A 113 7.02 -1.13 0.12
N LEU A 114 6.01 -0.29 0.36
CA LEU A 114 4.84 -0.13 -0.51
C LEU A 114 5.25 0.39 -1.90
N ALA A 115 6.06 1.45 -1.96
CA ALA A 115 6.56 2.00 -3.23
C ALA A 115 7.31 0.94 -4.07
N ASN A 116 8.14 0.12 -3.43
CA ASN A 116 8.84 -0.97 -4.11
C ASN A 116 7.89 -2.03 -4.66
N ARG A 117 6.83 -2.39 -3.91
CA ARG A 117 5.79 -3.31 -4.39
C ARG A 117 5.09 -2.75 -5.63
N TYR A 118 4.74 -1.46 -5.62
CA TYR A 118 4.12 -0.80 -6.78
C TYR A 118 5.02 -0.80 -8.00
N ARG A 119 6.32 -0.53 -7.84
CA ARG A 119 7.30 -0.59 -8.95
C ARG A 119 7.35 -1.96 -9.62
N GLN A 120 7.32 -3.04 -8.82
CA GLN A 120 7.32 -4.41 -9.35
C GLN A 120 6.03 -4.75 -10.12
N LEU A 121 4.89 -4.19 -9.71
CA LEU A 121 3.61 -4.43 -10.36
C LEU A 121 3.45 -3.65 -11.67
N ILE A 122 4.05 -2.46 -11.79
CA ILE A 122 3.99 -1.62 -13.00
C ILE A 122 4.45 -2.38 -14.24
N GLU A 123 5.48 -3.24 -14.14
CA GLU A 123 6.01 -3.98 -15.28
C GLU A 123 5.00 -4.97 -15.91
N ARG A 124 3.94 -5.30 -15.17
CA ARG A 124 2.93 -6.31 -15.55
C ARG A 124 1.52 -5.75 -15.62
N ALA A 125 1.35 -4.47 -15.26
CA ALA A 125 0.07 -3.79 -15.25
C ALA A 125 -0.30 -3.26 -16.63
N ASP A 126 -1.59 -3.16 -16.92
CA ASP A 126 -2.07 -2.36 -18.04
C ASP A 126 -1.73 -0.87 -17.83
N SER A 127 -1.80 -0.07 -18.89
CA SER A 127 -1.36 1.33 -18.84
C SER A 127 -2.08 2.17 -17.78
N GLU A 128 -3.38 1.95 -17.57
CA GLU A 128 -4.16 2.72 -16.60
C GLU A 128 -3.80 2.32 -15.17
N THR A 129 -3.69 1.02 -14.91
CA THR A 129 -3.24 0.51 -13.61
C THR A 129 -1.80 0.94 -13.31
N ALA A 130 -0.91 0.93 -14.31
CA ALA A 130 0.47 1.39 -14.16
C ALA A 130 0.53 2.89 -13.80
N ASP A 131 -0.33 3.73 -14.37
CA ASP A 131 -0.40 5.16 -14.02
C ASP A 131 -0.90 5.39 -12.59
N LEU A 132 -1.87 4.59 -12.12
CA LEU A 132 -2.31 4.62 -10.72
C LEU A 132 -1.17 4.24 -9.77
N LEU A 133 -0.44 3.16 -10.07
CA LEU A 133 0.70 2.71 -9.27
C LEU A 133 1.83 3.75 -9.21
N ARG A 134 2.09 4.47 -10.31
CA ARG A 134 3.06 5.58 -10.32
C ARG A 134 2.65 6.72 -9.39
N ARG A 135 1.36 7.10 -9.39
CA ARG A 135 0.85 8.12 -8.46
C ARG A 135 0.90 7.67 -7.01
N ALA A 136 0.66 6.38 -6.75
CA ALA A 136 0.81 5.81 -5.41
C ALA A 136 2.26 5.94 -4.93
N ILE A 137 3.24 5.56 -5.77
CA ILE A 137 4.68 5.72 -5.48
C ILE A 137 5.03 7.18 -5.15
N GLU A 138 4.57 8.14 -5.95
CA GLU A 138 4.79 9.58 -5.66
C GLU A 138 4.19 10.00 -4.32
N GLY A 139 3.04 9.41 -3.94
CA GLY A 139 2.43 9.59 -2.62
C GLY A 139 3.33 9.07 -1.50
N ASN A 140 3.81 7.82 -1.61
CA ASN A 140 4.71 7.23 -0.63
C ASN A 140 6.03 8.02 -0.51
N GLU A 141 6.60 8.48 -1.62
CA GLU A 141 7.85 9.27 -1.61
C GLU A 141 7.66 10.59 -0.86
N LYS A 142 6.52 11.28 -1.02
CA LYS A 142 6.19 12.47 -0.23
C LYS A 142 5.96 12.15 1.24
N SER A 143 5.29 11.04 1.55
CA SER A 143 5.14 10.57 2.94
C SER A 143 6.51 10.37 3.59
N VAL A 144 7.45 9.74 2.89
CA VAL A 144 8.84 9.59 3.36
C VAL A 144 9.50 10.94 3.63
N GLU A 145 9.39 11.91 2.73
CA GLU A 145 9.94 13.26 2.93
C GLU A 145 9.39 13.91 4.21
N HIS A 146 8.09 13.78 4.47
CA HIS A 146 7.47 14.30 5.69
C HIS A 146 7.96 13.58 6.95
N LEU A 147 8.07 12.25 6.90
CA LEU A 147 8.49 11.44 8.05
C LEU A 147 9.96 11.61 8.41
N GLN A 148 10.82 11.86 7.41
CA GLN A 148 12.26 12.03 7.63
C GLN A 148 12.60 13.16 8.60
N VAL A 149 11.73 14.17 8.74
CA VAL A 149 11.88 15.26 9.70
C VAL A 149 11.93 14.73 11.15
N PHE A 150 11.27 13.61 11.43
CA PHE A 150 11.18 13.02 12.78
C PHE A 150 12.18 11.88 13.02
N VAL A 151 12.95 11.45 12.02
CA VAL A 151 13.91 10.32 12.14
C VAL A 151 15.25 10.76 12.75
N GLY A 152 15.51 12.07 12.87
CA GLY A 152 16.77 12.63 13.38
C GLY A 152 16.63 13.72 14.45
N ALA A 153 15.45 13.83 15.08
CA ALA A 153 15.21 14.66 16.27
C ALA A 153 15.49 13.87 17.55
#